data_AF-A0AAW0SPH0-F1
#
_entry.id   AF-A0AAW0SPH0-F1
#
_cell.length_a   1.000
_cell.length_b   1.000
_cell.length_c   1.000
_cell.angle_alpha   90.00
_cell.angle_beta   90.00
_cell.angle_gamma   90.00
#
_symmetry.space_group_name_H-M   'P 1'
#
loop_
_entity.id
_entity.type
_entity.pdbx_description
1 polymer ?
#
loop_
_entity_poly.entity_id
_entity_poly.type
_entity_poly.pdbx_seq_one_letter_code
_entity_poly.pdbx_strand_id
1 'polypeptide(L)'
;MRPNETRRRHGVAETRRDETRGKRGEVNTRTAALVKRVTCNEQDLLESSLSSAKWSELLRSMLPNTVNLKMPVFRHRAFHNFSTILSDLGLRQLFQKNEADFSGINHIKNLYLNDVVQLTEFQSCQIEKPRTPSVLSGRRRRSSASSLGTLMEDNTAESKLP
;
A
#
# COMPACT_ATOMS: atom_id res chain seq x y z
N MET A 1 49.63 67.65 -1.09
CA MET A 1 48.58 67.48 -0.06
C MET A 1 47.75 66.23 -0.39
N ARG A 2 47.69 65.26 0.53
CA ARG A 2 46.53 64.33 0.67
C ARG A 2 45.56 64.96 1.69
N PRO A 3 44.30 64.52 1.92
CA PRO A 3 43.63 63.25 1.57
C PRO A 3 42.21 63.49 0.94
N ASN A 4 41.29 62.56 0.62
CA ASN A 4 40.66 61.62 1.55
C ASN A 4 39.75 60.59 0.86
N GLU A 5 39.62 59.46 1.53
CA GLU A 5 38.83 58.26 1.22
C GLU A 5 37.33 58.48 1.13
N THR A 6 36.68 57.77 0.19
CA THR A 6 35.26 57.44 0.31
C THR A 6 35.03 55.95 0.08
N ARG A 7 35.19 55.22 1.18
CA ARG A 7 34.53 53.97 1.60
C ARG A 7 33.41 53.47 0.66
N ARG A 8 33.72 52.45 -0.14
CA ARG A 8 32.75 51.60 -0.84
C ARG A 8 31.84 50.92 0.21
N ARG A 9 30.56 51.29 0.23
CA ARG A 9 29.54 50.51 0.94
C ARG A 9 29.26 49.26 0.13
N HIS A 10 29.68 48.11 0.65
CA HIS A 10 29.13 46.81 0.24
C HIS A 10 27.65 46.79 0.60
N GLY A 11 26.79 47.06 -0.38
CA GLY A 11 25.40 46.63 -0.33
C GLY A 11 25.38 45.13 -0.54
N VAL A 12 24.99 44.39 0.49
CA VAL A 12 24.68 42.97 0.42
C VAL A 12 23.46 42.82 -0.49
N ALA A 13 23.69 42.45 -1.75
CA ALA A 13 22.64 41.98 -2.64
C ALA A 13 22.30 40.54 -2.24
N GLU A 14 21.37 40.41 -1.29
CA GLU A 14 20.78 39.15 -0.89
C GLU A 14 20.02 38.58 -2.08
N THR A 15 20.69 37.68 -2.80
CA THR A 15 20.11 36.96 -3.93
C THR A 15 19.10 35.97 -3.34
N ARG A 16 17.82 36.34 -3.34
CA ARG A 16 16.71 35.41 -3.12
C ARG A 16 16.87 34.27 -4.12
N ARG A 17 17.44 33.16 -3.66
CA ARG A 17 17.27 31.86 -4.33
C ARG A 17 15.81 31.52 -4.17
N ASP A 18 15.08 31.69 -5.26
CA ASP A 18 13.75 31.16 -5.43
C ASP A 18 13.88 29.64 -5.40
N GLU A 19 13.73 29.07 -4.21
CA GLU A 19 13.58 27.65 -3.98
C GLU A 19 12.25 27.25 -4.60
N THR A 20 12.26 27.06 -5.93
CA THR A 20 11.24 26.30 -6.63
C THR A 20 11.38 24.87 -6.15
N ARG A 21 10.75 24.62 -4.99
CA ARG A 21 10.46 23.34 -4.39
C ARG A 21 9.89 22.46 -5.50
N GLY A 22 10.77 21.66 -6.09
CA GLY A 22 10.42 20.63 -7.04
C GLY A 22 9.28 19.84 -6.41
N LYS A 23 8.07 20.02 -6.95
CA LYS A 23 6.95 19.13 -6.65
C LYS A 23 7.42 17.77 -7.15
N ARG A 24 7.96 16.98 -6.23
CA ARG A 24 8.23 15.57 -6.41
C ARG A 24 6.91 14.99 -6.90
N GLY A 25 6.82 14.79 -8.21
CA GLY A 25 5.64 14.23 -8.85
C GLY A 25 5.35 12.95 -8.11
N GLU A 26 4.21 12.90 -7.44
CA GLU A 26 3.72 11.70 -6.80
C GLU A 26 3.42 10.74 -7.94
N VAL A 27 4.39 9.90 -8.27
CA VAL A 27 4.22 8.81 -9.22
C VAL A 27 3.25 7.86 -8.54
N ASN A 28 1.97 7.97 -8.92
CA ASN A 28 0.91 7.13 -8.41
C ASN A 28 1.11 5.72 -8.98
N THR A 29 2.00 4.95 -8.35
CA THR A 29 2.29 3.57 -8.74
C THR A 29 1.09 2.71 -8.37
N ARG A 30 0.31 2.35 -9.37
CA ARG A 30 -0.75 1.35 -9.25
C ARG A 30 -0.12 -0.04 -9.31
N THR A 31 0.04 -0.68 -8.17
CA THR A 31 0.48 -2.09 -8.11
C THR A 31 -0.70 -3.00 -8.42
N ALA A 32 -0.51 -3.94 -9.33
CA ALA A 32 -1.50 -4.97 -9.66
C ALA A 32 -0.90 -6.36 -9.40
N ALA A 33 -1.73 -7.30 -8.98
CA ALA A 33 -1.35 -8.71 -8.83
C ALA A 33 -1.73 -9.48 -10.10
N LEU A 34 -0.78 -10.22 -10.67
CA LEU A 34 -1.02 -11.14 -11.78
C LEU A 34 -1.03 -12.57 -11.25
N VAL A 35 -2.07 -13.33 -11.58
CA VAL A 35 -2.25 -14.71 -11.14
C VAL A 35 -2.27 -15.61 -12.36
N LYS A 36 -1.34 -16.56 -12.43
CA LYS A 36 -1.30 -17.61 -13.46
C LYS A 36 -1.50 -18.96 -12.78
N ARG A 37 -2.49 -19.73 -13.24
CA ARG A 37 -2.61 -21.14 -12.88
C ARG A 37 -1.69 -21.96 -13.78
N VAL A 38 -0.90 -22.85 -13.19
CA VAL A 38 0.02 -23.76 -13.87
C VAL A 38 -0.39 -25.20 -13.55
N THR A 39 -0.18 -26.11 -14.50
CA THR A 39 -0.36 -27.55 -14.25
C THR A 39 0.88 -28.12 -13.56
N CYS A 40 0.75 -29.19 -12.76
CA CYS A 40 1.79 -29.64 -11.81
C CYS A 40 3.16 -30.05 -12.41
N ASN A 41 3.32 -30.06 -13.74
CA ASN A 41 4.56 -30.51 -14.39
C ASN A 41 5.24 -29.40 -15.21
N GLU A 42 4.68 -28.19 -15.25
CA GLU A 42 5.13 -27.12 -16.15
C GLU A 42 5.67 -25.89 -15.40
N GLN A 43 5.79 -25.97 -14.07
CA GLN A 43 6.21 -24.83 -13.26
C GLN A 43 7.65 -24.39 -13.57
N ASP A 44 8.60 -25.32 -13.61
CA ASP A 44 10.01 -25.00 -13.88
C ASP A 44 10.21 -24.45 -15.31
N LEU A 45 9.45 -24.99 -16.27
CA LEU A 45 9.44 -24.51 -17.65
C LEU A 45 8.88 -23.09 -17.73
N LEU A 46 7.83 -22.79 -16.97
CA LEU A 46 7.31 -21.44 -16.89
C LEU A 46 8.36 -20.51 -16.27
N GLU A 47 8.89 -20.84 -15.10
CA GLU A 47 9.83 -19.99 -14.35
C GLU A 47 11.10 -19.67 -15.14
N SER A 48 11.71 -20.67 -15.78
CA SER A 48 12.88 -20.48 -16.65
C SER A 48 12.57 -19.62 -17.88
N SER A 49 11.31 -19.63 -18.34
CA SER A 49 10.88 -18.84 -19.49
C SER A 49 10.58 -17.39 -19.15
N LEU A 50 10.35 -17.02 -17.88
CA LEU A 50 9.90 -15.69 -17.50
C LEU A 50 11.05 -14.67 -17.58
N SER A 51 10.93 -13.74 -18.52
CA SER A 51 11.84 -12.59 -18.68
C SER A 51 11.06 -11.29 -18.67
N SER A 52 11.75 -10.16 -18.44
CA SER A 52 11.13 -8.82 -18.48
C SER A 52 10.40 -8.54 -19.80
N ALA A 53 10.98 -8.98 -20.93
CA ALA A 53 10.37 -8.82 -22.25
C ALA A 53 9.08 -9.62 -22.39
N LYS A 54 9.09 -10.90 -21.97
CA LYS A 54 7.91 -11.76 -22.01
C LYS A 54 6.82 -11.31 -21.05
N TRP A 55 7.18 -10.78 -19.89
CA TRP A 55 6.24 -10.13 -18.98
C TRP A 55 5.54 -8.96 -19.66
N SER A 56 6.30 -8.08 -20.32
CA SER A 56 5.77 -6.92 -21.03
C SER A 56 4.83 -7.33 -22.17
N GLU A 57 5.21 -8.35 -22.94
CA GLU A 57 4.38 -8.93 -24.00
C GLU A 57 3.07 -9.51 -23.44
N LEU A 58 3.14 -10.31 -22.37
CA LEU A 58 1.98 -10.88 -21.72
C LEU A 58 1.03 -9.78 -21.21
N LEU A 59 1.56 -8.75 -20.55
CA LEU A 59 0.78 -7.62 -20.06
C LEU A 59 0.08 -6.88 -21.20
N ARG A 60 0.74 -6.73 -22.36
CA ARG A 60 0.17 -6.08 -23.55
C ARG A 60 -0.91 -6.93 -24.23
N SER A 61 -0.83 -8.25 -24.11
CA SER A 61 -1.81 -9.18 -24.70
C SER A 61 -3.10 -9.33 -23.88
N MET A 62 -3.11 -8.87 -22.61
CA MET A 62 -4.28 -9.00 -21.76
C MET A 62 -5.40 -8.06 -22.19
N LEU A 63 -6.59 -8.64 -22.40
CA LEU A 63 -7.82 -7.91 -22.71
C LEU A 63 -8.76 -7.94 -21.49
N PRO A 64 -9.36 -6.80 -21.11
CA PRO A 64 -10.36 -6.76 -20.04
C PRO A 64 -11.55 -7.66 -20.37
N ASN A 65 -11.90 -8.57 -19.47
CA ASN A 65 -13.03 -9.48 -19.61
C ASN A 65 -13.77 -9.64 -18.28
N THR A 66 -15.09 -9.82 -18.34
CA THR A 66 -15.90 -10.14 -17.15
C THR A 66 -15.71 -11.62 -16.80
N VAL A 67 -15.17 -11.89 -15.61
CA VAL A 67 -14.89 -13.25 -15.13
C VAL A 67 -15.43 -13.47 -13.72
N ASN A 68 -15.88 -14.68 -13.42
CA ASN A 68 -16.35 -15.07 -12.10
C ASN A 68 -15.18 -15.68 -11.29
N LEU A 69 -14.35 -14.80 -10.72
CA LEU A 69 -13.10 -15.18 -10.06
C LEU A 69 -13.33 -15.65 -8.62
N LYS A 70 -12.86 -16.86 -8.30
CA LYS A 70 -12.71 -17.35 -6.92
C LYS A 70 -11.22 -17.39 -6.57
N MET A 71 -10.79 -16.50 -5.68
CA MET A 71 -9.41 -16.44 -5.20
C MET A 71 -9.37 -16.72 -3.70
N PRO A 72 -8.49 -17.63 -3.24
CA PRO A 72 -8.32 -17.87 -1.82
C PRO A 72 -7.71 -16.65 -1.13
N VAL A 73 -8.09 -16.48 0.14
CA VAL A 73 -7.44 -15.56 1.08
C VAL A 73 -6.30 -16.31 1.72
N PHE A 74 -5.09 -15.81 1.59
CA PHE A 74 -3.94 -16.47 2.17
C PHE A 74 -2.89 -15.45 2.58
N ARG A 75 -2.05 -15.86 3.51
CA ARG A 75 -0.85 -15.15 3.93
C ARG A 75 0.33 -16.06 3.64
N HIS A 76 1.32 -15.52 2.97
CA HIS A 76 2.55 -16.21 2.68
C HIS A 76 3.71 -15.46 3.33
N ARG A 77 4.52 -16.19 4.08
CA ARG A 77 5.72 -15.69 4.75
C ARG A 77 6.87 -16.61 4.38
N ALA A 78 7.89 -16.05 3.72
CA ALA A 78 9.08 -16.78 3.33
C ALA A 78 10.32 -16.13 3.92
N PHE A 79 11.22 -16.98 4.39
CA PHE A 79 12.52 -16.61 4.92
C PHE A 79 13.58 -17.24 4.03
N HIS A 80 14.44 -16.41 3.46
CA HIS A 80 15.51 -16.85 2.57
C HIS A 80 16.84 -16.40 3.13
N ASN A 81 17.73 -17.36 3.36
CA ASN A 81 19.14 -17.07 3.55
C ASN A 81 19.78 -16.92 2.16
N PHE A 82 20.25 -15.72 1.88
CA PHE A 82 20.89 -15.34 0.62
C PHE A 82 22.41 -15.49 0.65
N SER A 83 23.02 -15.84 1.79
CA SER A 83 24.48 -15.98 1.90
C SER A 83 25.04 -16.98 0.88
N THR A 84 24.38 -18.14 0.74
CA THR A 84 24.77 -19.18 -0.22
C THR A 84 24.49 -18.74 -1.65
N ILE A 85 23.29 -18.21 -1.91
CA ILE A 85 22.88 -17.74 -3.25
C ILE A 85 23.83 -16.67 -3.77
N LEU A 86 24.18 -15.67 -2.95
CA LEU A 86 25.11 -14.62 -3.32
C LEU A 86 26.53 -15.17 -3.53
N SER A 87 26.94 -16.16 -2.73
CA SER A 87 28.22 -16.84 -2.92
C SER A 87 28.27 -17.58 -4.25
N ASP A 88 27.21 -18.31 -4.61
CA ASP A 88 27.08 -19.06 -5.87
C ASP A 88 27.01 -18.11 -7.08
N LEU A 89 26.50 -16.90 -6.90
CA LEU A 89 26.54 -15.82 -7.89
C LEU A 89 27.90 -15.11 -8.01
N GLY A 90 28.91 -15.55 -7.25
CA GLY A 90 30.29 -15.04 -7.35
C GLY A 90 30.67 -13.99 -6.29
N LEU A 91 29.80 -13.70 -5.32
CA LEU A 91 30.06 -12.72 -4.25
C LEU A 91 30.63 -13.35 -2.97
N ARG A 92 31.30 -14.51 -3.09
CA ARG A 92 31.83 -15.28 -1.95
C ARG A 92 32.83 -14.47 -1.10
N GLN A 93 33.58 -13.56 -1.71
CA GLN A 93 34.57 -12.72 -1.02
C GLN A 93 33.93 -11.84 0.06
N LEU A 94 32.66 -11.44 -0.12
CA LEU A 94 31.94 -10.60 0.85
C LEU A 94 31.77 -11.27 2.22
N PHE A 95 31.78 -12.61 2.25
CA PHE A 95 31.59 -13.41 3.46
C PHE A 95 32.91 -13.86 4.10
N GLN A 96 34.05 -13.57 3.47
CA GLN A 96 35.36 -13.99 3.94
C GLN A 96 36.08 -12.83 4.64
N LYS A 97 36.44 -13.03 5.90
CA LYS A 97 37.08 -12.01 6.74
C LYS A 97 38.37 -11.41 6.15
N ASN A 98 39.11 -12.19 5.36
CA ASN A 98 40.40 -11.78 4.81
C ASN A 98 40.31 -11.21 3.38
N GLU A 99 39.15 -11.35 2.71
CA GLU A 99 38.96 -10.96 1.30
C GLU A 99 37.92 -9.85 1.14
N ALA A 100 36.99 -9.73 2.09
CA ALA A 100 35.94 -8.72 2.05
C ALA A 100 36.54 -7.30 2.18
N ASP A 101 36.20 -6.42 1.24
CA ASP A 101 36.52 -5.00 1.31
C ASP A 101 35.24 -4.17 1.40
N PHE A 102 34.91 -3.75 2.62
CA PHE A 102 33.84 -2.78 2.89
C PHE A 102 34.39 -1.44 3.38
N SER A 103 35.63 -1.10 3.01
CA SER A 103 36.27 0.17 3.39
C SER A 103 35.52 1.42 2.89
N GLY A 104 34.66 1.28 1.88
CA GLY A 104 33.76 2.34 1.42
C GLY A 104 32.66 2.72 2.43
N ILE A 105 32.36 1.89 3.43
CA ILE A 105 31.31 2.16 4.43
C ILE A 105 31.87 2.88 5.66
N ASN A 106 32.98 2.39 6.20
CA ASN A 106 33.54 2.89 7.47
C ASN A 106 35.07 3.03 7.46
N HIS A 107 35.72 3.03 6.29
CA HIS A 107 37.20 3.11 6.15
C HIS A 107 38.02 2.02 6.88
N ILE A 108 37.37 1.08 7.58
CA ILE A 108 37.95 -0.05 8.31
C ILE A 108 37.89 -1.29 7.42
N LYS A 109 39.02 -2.00 7.32
CA LYS A 109 39.18 -3.19 6.45
C LYS A 109 38.82 -4.53 7.09
N ASN A 110 38.28 -4.52 8.31
CA ASN A 110 37.97 -5.73 9.09
C ASN A 110 36.47 -6.01 9.17
N LEU A 111 35.72 -5.56 8.16
CA LEU A 111 34.28 -5.76 8.05
C LEU A 111 34.02 -6.79 6.97
N TYR A 112 33.12 -7.73 7.23
CA TYR A 112 32.67 -8.76 6.30
C TYR A 112 31.21 -9.11 6.61
N LEU A 113 30.50 -9.70 5.66
CA LEU A 113 29.14 -10.19 5.88
C LEU A 113 29.19 -11.54 6.60
N ASN A 114 28.42 -11.67 7.67
CA ASN A 114 28.20 -12.97 8.28
C ASN A 114 27.06 -13.70 7.57
N ASP A 115 25.88 -13.07 7.55
CA ASP A 115 24.70 -13.60 6.87
C ASP A 115 23.88 -12.51 6.21
N VAL A 116 23.25 -12.84 5.08
CA VAL A 116 22.24 -12.00 4.43
C VAL A 116 20.93 -12.76 4.41
N VAL A 117 19.90 -12.17 4.99
CA VAL A 117 18.60 -12.79 5.16
C VAL A 117 17.52 -11.86 4.63
N GLN A 118 16.59 -12.43 3.86
CA GLN A 118 15.38 -11.74 3.43
C GLN A 118 14.15 -12.40 4.05
N LEU A 119 13.33 -11.58 4.69
CA LEU A 119 11.98 -11.95 5.07
C LEU A 119 10.99 -11.31 4.09
N THR A 120 10.20 -12.14 3.41
CA THR A 120 9.14 -11.69 2.50
C THR A 120 7.80 -12.12 3.08
N GLU A 121 6.91 -11.16 3.30
CA GLU A 121 5.54 -11.42 3.74
C GLU A 121 4.55 -10.73 2.80
N PHE A 122 3.55 -11.47 2.34
CA PHE A 122 2.43 -10.91 1.60
C PHE A 122 1.12 -11.57 2.01
N GLN A 123 0.05 -10.80 1.98
CA GLN A 123 -1.28 -11.25 2.37
C GLN A 123 -2.31 -10.81 1.33
N SER A 124 -3.12 -11.75 0.88
CA SER A 124 -4.35 -11.45 0.15
C SER A 124 -5.42 -11.08 1.18
N CYS A 125 -5.99 -9.88 1.07
CA CYS A 125 -7.11 -9.44 1.90
C CYS A 125 -8.38 -9.42 1.06
N GLN A 126 -9.52 -9.86 1.62
CA GLN A 126 -10.81 -9.56 1.00
C GLN A 126 -11.20 -8.14 1.36
N ILE A 127 -11.46 -7.33 0.34
CA ILE A 127 -12.11 -6.04 0.52
C ILE A 127 -13.58 -6.35 0.76
N GLU A 128 -14.03 -6.32 2.01
CA GLU A 128 -15.47 -6.36 2.30
C GLU A 128 -16.13 -5.17 1.62
N LYS A 129 -17.23 -5.40 0.90
CA LYS A 129 -18.01 -4.30 0.32
C LYS A 129 -18.42 -3.35 1.46
N PRO A 130 -18.32 -2.02 1.28
CA PRO A 130 -18.86 -1.10 2.27
C PRO A 130 -20.33 -1.44 2.49
N ARG A 131 -20.69 -1.81 3.72
CA ARG A 131 -22.09 -2.03 4.10
C ARG A 131 -22.81 -0.71 3.81
N THR A 132 -23.71 -0.70 2.83
CA THR A 132 -24.61 0.44 2.63
C THR A 132 -25.38 0.63 3.93
N PRO A 133 -25.32 1.80 4.60
CA PRO A 133 -26.14 2.02 5.78
C PRO A 133 -27.59 1.88 5.36
N SER A 134 -28.35 0.99 6.01
CA SER A 134 -29.79 0.90 5.84
C SER A 134 -30.38 2.23 6.30
N VAL A 135 -30.71 3.10 5.34
CA VAL A 135 -31.48 4.32 5.60
C VAL A 135 -32.88 3.85 6.01
N LEU A 136 -33.11 3.72 7.32
CA LEU A 136 -34.45 3.63 7.85
C LEU A 136 -35.10 5.01 7.64
N SER A 137 -35.79 5.16 6.51
CA SER A 137 -36.53 6.38 6.20
C SER A 137 -37.77 6.43 7.09
N GLY A 138 -37.58 6.86 8.35
CA GLY A 138 -38.64 7.07 9.33
C GLY A 138 -39.54 8.22 8.91
N ARG A 139 -40.67 7.88 8.27
CA ARG A 139 -41.70 8.86 7.88
C ARG A 139 -42.47 9.27 9.14
N ARG A 140 -41.99 10.31 9.83
CA ARG A 140 -42.67 10.90 11.01
C ARG A 140 -44.00 11.52 10.55
N ARG A 141 -45.11 10.80 10.72
CA ARG A 141 -46.46 11.36 10.54
C ARG A 141 -46.67 12.42 11.63
N ARG A 142 -46.73 13.70 11.24
CA ARG A 142 -47.28 14.78 12.07
C ARG A 142 -48.80 14.64 12.03
N SER A 143 -49.42 14.25 13.14
CA SER A 143 -50.87 14.42 13.33
C SER A 143 -51.15 15.87 13.68
N SER A 144 -51.81 16.59 12.79
CA SER A 144 -52.45 17.89 13.05
C SER A 144 -53.71 17.69 13.90
N ALA A 145 -53.96 18.66 14.77
CA ALA A 145 -54.89 18.63 15.89
C ALA A 145 -56.37 18.92 15.55
N SER A 146 -57.20 18.86 16.61
CA SER A 146 -58.51 19.52 16.86
C SER A 146 -59.74 18.88 16.18
N SER A 147 -60.91 18.72 16.79
CA SER A 147 -61.58 19.32 17.97
C SER A 147 -62.78 18.45 18.41
N LEU A 148 -63.59 18.98 19.35
CA LEU A 148 -64.94 18.59 19.82
C LEU A 148 -65.03 17.72 21.07
N GLY A 149 -65.46 18.37 22.17
CA GLY A 149 -65.96 17.69 23.37
C GLY A 149 -67.47 17.39 23.30
N THR A 150 -67.97 16.72 24.33
CA THR A 150 -69.23 16.98 25.07
C THR A 150 -69.73 15.71 25.80
N LEU A 151 -69.93 15.89 27.12
CA LEU A 151 -70.83 15.23 28.10
C LEU A 151 -70.82 13.70 28.39
N MET A 152 -70.62 13.40 29.69
CA MET A 152 -71.42 12.60 30.66
C MET A 152 -72.50 11.65 30.07
N GLU A 153 -72.80 10.43 30.55
CA GLU A 153 -72.75 9.82 31.89
C GLU A 153 -73.09 8.30 31.79
N ASP A 154 -73.06 7.60 32.94
CA ASP A 154 -73.76 6.34 33.30
C ASP A 154 -73.14 4.94 33.07
N ASN A 155 -72.56 4.42 34.17
CA ASN A 155 -73.04 3.32 35.04
C ASN A 155 -73.44 1.93 34.48
N THR A 156 -72.70 0.93 35.00
CA THR A 156 -73.20 -0.31 35.66
C THR A 156 -73.61 -1.54 34.83
N ALA A 157 -72.75 -2.57 34.99
CA ALA A 157 -73.03 -3.99 35.27
C ALA A 157 -73.30 -5.04 34.16
N GLU A 158 -72.90 -6.24 34.59
CA GLU A 158 -73.21 -7.59 34.11
C GLU A 158 -72.44 -8.13 32.89
N SER A 159 -72.13 -9.41 32.77
CA SER A 159 -71.74 -10.53 33.64
C SER A 159 -71.62 -11.73 32.68
N LYS A 160 -70.73 -12.68 33.01
CA LYS A 160 -70.69 -14.09 32.55
C LYS A 160 -70.34 -14.45 31.09
N LEU A 161 -69.17 -15.09 31.01
CA LEU A 161 -68.81 -16.17 30.08
C LEU A 161 -69.74 -17.39 30.22
N PRO A 162 -69.85 -18.20 29.16
CA PRO A 162 -69.73 -19.66 29.21
C PRO A 162 -68.28 -20.13 29.00
#